data_AF-A0A1F8XU86-F1
#
_entry.id   AF-A0A1F8XU86-F1
#
_cell.length_a   1.000
_cell.length_b   1.000
_cell.length_c   1.000
_cell.angle_alpha   90.00
_cell.angle_beta   90.00
_cell.angle_gamma   90.00
#
_symmetry.space_group_name_H-M   'P 1'
#
loop_
_entity.id
_entity.type
_entity.pdbx_description
1 polymer ?
#
loop_
_entity_poly.entity_id
_entity_poly.type
_entity_poly.pdbx_seq_one_letter_code
_entity_poly.pdbx_strand_id
1 'polypeptide(L)'
;MKTLILALSFTFISFLPASVKAGEINSAKTATEVVEDFHDEAEGMVNEFVSPVTLERMNGLKDKAIKEIEGINLSQRPGVARYNNLKDAVTVYMDAVLAILEGATGADSDEVRSTARRLKASKTEGLSRIDAVHKQEVLKGPEGPPVPSIDRPREDKDGAADIWYR
;
A
#
# COMPACT_ATOMS: atom_id res chain seq x y z
N MET A 1 5.46 -40.39 -38.39
CA MET A 1 6.04 -39.93 -37.10
C MET A 1 5.43 -38.57 -36.80
N LYS A 2 4.65 -38.45 -35.72
CA LYS A 2 3.97 -37.22 -35.30
C LYS A 2 4.72 -36.66 -34.09
N THR A 3 5.38 -35.52 -34.23
CA THR A 3 5.93 -34.76 -33.10
C THR A 3 4.89 -33.74 -32.67
N LEU A 4 4.19 -34.08 -31.59
CA LEU A 4 3.28 -33.23 -30.85
C LEU A 4 4.14 -32.28 -29.99
N ILE A 5 4.27 -31.02 -30.38
CA ILE A 5 4.91 -30.02 -29.53
C ILE A 5 3.90 -29.65 -28.44
N LEU A 6 4.15 -30.13 -27.23
CA LEU A 6 3.41 -29.78 -26.02
C LEU A 6 3.51 -28.26 -25.81
N ALA A 7 2.44 -27.55 -26.11
CA ALA A 7 2.15 -26.24 -25.55
C ALA A 7 1.85 -26.44 -24.06
N LEU A 8 2.89 -26.40 -23.22
CA LEU A 8 2.72 -26.32 -21.76
C LEU A 8 2.45 -24.86 -21.41
N SER A 9 1.16 -24.58 -21.40
CA SER A 9 0.43 -23.50 -20.74
C SER A 9 1.26 -22.74 -19.69
N PHE A 10 1.73 -21.56 -20.09
CA PHE A 10 2.06 -20.49 -19.16
C PHE A 10 0.73 -20.01 -18.56
N THR A 11 0.28 -20.62 -17.47
CA THR A 11 -0.83 -20.11 -16.68
C THR A 11 -0.36 -18.80 -16.06
N PHE A 12 -0.58 -17.70 -16.78
CA PHE A 12 -0.78 -16.39 -16.17
C PHE A 12 -1.97 -16.56 -15.22
N ILE A 13 -1.68 -16.91 -13.97
CA ILE A 13 -2.62 -16.70 -12.89
C ILE A 13 -2.71 -15.18 -12.80
N SER A 14 -3.68 -14.63 -13.51
CA SER A 14 -4.21 -13.31 -13.24
C SER A 14 -4.71 -13.35 -11.80
N PHE A 15 -3.82 -13.06 -10.86
CA PHE A 15 -4.17 -12.61 -9.52
C PHE A 15 -4.87 -11.26 -9.72
N LEU A 16 -6.13 -11.31 -10.14
CA LEU A 16 -7.08 -10.24 -9.86
C LEU A 16 -7.08 -10.14 -8.32
N PRO A 17 -6.76 -8.96 -7.75
CA PRO A 17 -6.60 -8.82 -6.32
C PRO A 17 -7.92 -9.26 -5.66
N ALA A 18 -7.80 -10.29 -4.83
CA ALA A 18 -8.89 -10.77 -4.01
C ALA A 18 -9.45 -9.58 -3.22
N SER A 19 -10.68 -9.22 -3.54
CA SER A 19 -11.62 -8.60 -2.61
C SER A 19 -11.08 -7.36 -1.87
N VAL A 20 -10.89 -6.26 -2.60
CA VAL A 20 -11.05 -4.93 -1.97
C VAL A 20 -12.49 -4.88 -1.47
N LYS A 21 -12.69 -5.15 -0.17
CA LYS A 21 -13.97 -4.98 0.51
C LYS A 21 -14.51 -3.62 0.08
N ALA A 22 -15.71 -3.60 -0.47
CA ALA A 22 -16.39 -2.42 -1.00
C ALA A 22 -16.80 -1.39 0.10
N GLY A 23 -16.03 -1.25 1.16
CA GLY A 23 -16.11 -0.18 2.14
C GLY A 23 -14.91 0.75 1.94
N GLU A 24 -15.18 1.92 1.36
CA GLU A 24 -14.26 3.03 1.08
C GLU A 24 -13.00 2.66 0.27
N ILE A 25 -13.10 2.86 -1.05
CA ILE A 25 -11.94 2.83 -1.94
C ILE A 25 -11.09 4.05 -1.59
N ASN A 26 -10.02 3.84 -0.81
CA ASN A 26 -9.15 4.90 -0.32
C ASN A 26 -7.71 4.67 -0.77
N SER A 27 -7.26 5.43 -1.76
CA SER A 27 -5.89 5.38 -2.29
C SER A 27 -4.82 5.61 -1.23
N ALA A 28 -5.07 6.46 -0.21
CA ALA A 28 -4.11 6.67 0.87
C ALA A 28 -3.99 5.44 1.78
N LYS A 29 -5.10 4.77 2.09
CA LYS A 29 -5.07 3.52 2.87
C LYS A 29 -4.26 2.45 2.14
N THR A 30 -4.51 2.27 0.83
CA THR A 30 -3.74 1.33 0.02
C THR A 30 -2.26 1.73 -0.08
N ALA A 31 -1.95 3.02 -0.15
CA ALA A 31 -0.56 3.48 -0.13
C ALA A 31 0.15 3.13 1.20
N THR A 32 -0.52 3.31 2.35
CA THR A 32 -0.01 2.89 3.65
C THR A 32 0.23 1.38 3.71
N GLU A 33 -0.77 0.57 3.32
CA GLU A 33 -0.65 -0.89 3.27
C GLU A 33 0.54 -1.33 2.39
N VAL A 34 0.73 -0.69 1.24
CA VAL A 34 1.84 -0.99 0.34
C VAL A 34 3.21 -0.64 0.96
N VAL A 35 3.30 0.42 1.76
CA VAL A 35 4.52 0.77 2.51
C VAL A 35 4.81 -0.25 3.61
N GLU A 36 3.79 -0.64 4.36
CA GLU A 36 3.89 -1.65 5.42
C GLU A 36 4.28 -3.01 4.86
N ASP A 37 3.55 -3.52 3.87
CA ASP A 37 3.82 -4.81 3.23
C ASP A 37 5.26 -4.87 2.67
N PHE A 38 5.68 -3.82 1.97
CA PHE A 38 7.05 -3.74 1.44
C PHE A 38 8.10 -3.66 2.55
N HIS A 39 7.80 -2.96 3.64
CA HIS A 39 8.70 -2.88 4.78
C HIS A 39 8.90 -4.24 5.44
N ASP A 40 7.79 -4.93 5.75
CA ASP A 40 7.82 -6.24 6.41
C ASP A 40 8.53 -7.27 5.53
N GLU A 41 8.30 -7.22 4.22
CA GLU A 41 9.02 -8.05 3.25
C GLU A 41 10.52 -7.72 3.24
N ALA A 42 10.88 -6.43 3.19
CA ALA A 42 12.28 -6.00 3.20
C ALA A 42 12.97 -6.40 4.50
N GLU A 43 12.40 -6.07 5.66
CA GLU A 43 12.93 -6.44 6.98
C GLU A 43 13.12 -7.95 7.09
N GLY A 44 12.09 -8.73 6.75
CA GLY A 44 12.15 -10.20 6.78
C GLY A 44 13.25 -10.79 5.90
N MET A 45 13.58 -10.16 4.77
CA MET A 45 14.66 -10.62 3.89
C MET A 45 16.04 -10.18 4.33
N VAL A 46 16.19 -9.04 5.02
CA VAL A 46 17.50 -8.43 5.28
C VAL A 46 18.00 -8.63 6.68
N ASN A 47 17.11 -8.98 7.63
CA ASN A 47 17.40 -9.09 9.06
C ASN A 47 18.62 -9.97 9.38
N GLU A 48 18.93 -10.97 8.55
CA GLU A 48 20.05 -11.89 8.78
C GLU A 48 21.43 -11.32 8.38
N PHE A 49 21.48 -10.30 7.52
CA PHE A 49 22.75 -9.81 6.96
C PHE A 49 22.94 -8.29 6.98
N VAL A 50 21.96 -7.51 7.46
CA VAL A 50 22.15 -6.06 7.69
C VAL A 50 22.28 -5.76 9.18
N SER A 51 22.98 -4.66 9.48
CA SER A 51 23.16 -4.23 10.87
C SER A 51 21.83 -3.74 11.49
N PRO A 52 21.67 -3.81 12.82
CA PRO A 52 20.51 -3.24 13.51
C PRO A 52 20.32 -1.74 13.22
N VAL A 53 21.41 -0.98 13.03
CA VAL A 53 21.37 0.45 12.66
C VAL A 53 20.72 0.64 11.28
N THR A 54 20.95 -0.31 10.36
CA THR A 54 20.32 -0.31 9.04
C THR A 54 18.81 -0.54 9.14
N LEU A 55 18.39 -1.49 9.99
CA LEU A 55 16.98 -1.78 10.26
C LEU A 55 16.26 -0.59 10.90
N GLU A 56 16.89 0.07 11.88
CA GLU A 56 16.36 1.29 12.51
C GLU A 56 16.18 2.41 11.47
N ARG A 57 17.14 2.57 10.56
CA ARG A 57 17.04 3.54 9.46
C ARG A 57 15.88 3.22 8.52
N MET A 58 15.66 1.95 8.18
CA MET A 58 14.50 1.53 7.37
C MET A 58 13.18 1.83 8.08
N ASN A 59 13.10 1.57 9.39
CA ASN A 59 11.92 1.90 10.20
C ASN A 59 11.64 3.41 10.21
N GLY A 60 12.66 4.25 10.40
CA GLY A 60 12.49 5.70 10.33
C GLY A 60 12.03 6.19 8.95
N LEU A 61 12.44 5.52 7.87
CA LEU A 61 11.94 5.81 6.51
C LEU A 61 10.47 5.42 6.34
N LYS A 62 10.06 4.25 6.88
CA LYS A 62 8.66 3.80 6.90
C LYS A 62 7.79 4.83 7.60
N ASP A 63 8.13 5.20 8.83
CA ASP A 63 7.35 6.12 9.65
C ASP A 63 7.19 7.48 8.96
N LYS A 64 8.26 7.97 8.31
CA LYS A 64 8.23 9.20 7.52
C LYS A 64 7.26 9.08 6.34
N ALA A 65 7.30 7.98 5.60
CA ALA A 65 6.44 7.76 4.44
C ALA A 65 4.97 7.66 4.84
N ILE A 66 4.65 6.93 5.91
CA ILE A 66 3.28 6.81 6.45
C ILE A 66 2.75 8.19 6.86
N LYS A 67 3.55 8.98 7.59
CA LYS A 67 3.16 10.34 7.98
C LYS A 67 2.92 11.27 6.79
N GLU A 68 3.73 11.13 5.73
CA GLU A 68 3.55 11.89 4.48
C GLU A 68 2.26 11.49 3.77
N ILE A 69 1.96 10.20 3.67
CA ILE A 69 0.71 9.65 3.12
C ILE A 69 -0.51 10.16 3.91
N GLU A 70 -0.46 10.15 5.24
CA GLU A 70 -1.51 10.70 6.10
C GLU A 70 -1.70 12.21 5.86
N GLY A 71 -0.59 12.96 5.75
CA GLY A 71 -0.62 14.38 5.43
C GLY A 71 -1.28 14.67 4.07
N ILE A 72 -0.96 13.89 3.04
CA ILE A 72 -1.58 13.97 1.72
C ILE A 72 -3.08 13.66 1.81
N ASN A 73 -3.45 12.62 2.56
CA ASN A 73 -4.85 12.23 2.77
C ASN A 73 -5.69 13.33 3.43
N LEU A 74 -5.12 14.03 4.42
CA LEU A 74 -5.81 15.09 5.14
C LEU A 74 -5.88 16.40 4.37
N SER A 75 -4.88 16.69 3.53
CA SER A 75 -4.74 17.98 2.84
C SER A 75 -5.30 18.01 1.42
N GLN A 76 -5.49 16.84 0.79
CA GLN A 76 -5.86 16.76 -0.63
C GLN A 76 -7.13 15.93 -0.83
N ARG A 77 -7.99 16.40 -1.74
CA ARG A 77 -9.18 15.65 -2.15
C ARG A 77 -8.79 14.47 -3.06
N PRO A 78 -9.60 13.39 -3.09
CA PRO A 78 -9.56 12.36 -4.12
C PRO A 78 -9.37 12.93 -5.53
N GLY A 79 -8.40 12.39 -6.28
CA GLY A 79 -8.10 12.83 -7.65
C GLY A 79 -6.67 12.52 -8.10
N VAL A 80 -6.36 12.91 -9.33
CA VAL A 80 -5.06 12.63 -9.99
C VAL A 80 -3.89 13.24 -9.21
N ALA A 81 -4.03 14.47 -8.71
CA ALA A 81 -2.97 15.13 -7.95
C ALA A 81 -2.64 14.39 -6.64
N ARG A 82 -3.67 14.00 -5.88
CA ARG A 82 -3.51 13.20 -4.66
C ARG A 82 -2.86 11.85 -4.97
N TYR A 83 -3.34 11.16 -6.00
CA TYR A 83 -2.77 9.90 -6.44
C TYR A 83 -1.28 10.02 -6.79
N ASN A 84 -0.89 11.03 -7.59
CA ASN A 84 0.52 11.23 -7.95
C ASN A 84 1.38 11.45 -6.70
N ASN A 85 0.93 12.29 -5.77
CA ASN A 85 1.68 12.54 -4.54
C ASN A 85 1.79 11.28 -3.65
N LEU A 86 0.73 10.48 -3.55
CA LEU A 86 0.77 9.20 -2.83
C LEU A 86 1.75 8.23 -3.49
N LYS A 87 1.68 8.09 -4.81
CA LYS A 87 2.57 7.24 -5.60
C LYS A 87 4.03 7.68 -5.46
N ASP A 88 4.29 8.98 -5.48
CA ASP A 88 5.62 9.55 -5.31
C ASP A 88 6.18 9.26 -3.90
N ALA A 89 5.38 9.49 -2.85
CA ALA A 89 5.79 9.20 -1.47
C ALA A 89 6.17 7.71 -1.27
N VAL A 90 5.33 6.81 -1.78
CA VAL A 90 5.59 5.35 -1.75
C VAL A 90 6.85 5.00 -2.56
N THR A 91 7.00 5.58 -3.75
CA THR A 91 8.14 5.32 -4.63
C THR A 91 9.46 5.77 -3.98
N VAL A 92 9.48 6.97 -3.40
CA VAL A 92 10.65 7.53 -2.70
C VAL A 92 11.06 6.64 -1.53
N TYR A 93 10.09 6.15 -0.75
CA TYR A 93 10.36 5.22 0.34
C TYR A 93 11.00 3.92 -0.15
N MET A 94 10.36 3.25 -1.12
CA MET A 94 10.85 1.98 -1.67
C MET A 94 12.23 2.11 -2.29
N ASP A 95 12.49 3.20 -3.02
CA ASP A 95 13.80 3.49 -3.59
C ASP A 95 14.87 3.73 -2.53
N ALA A 96 14.53 4.42 -1.44
CA ALA A 96 15.46 4.62 -0.33
C ALA A 96 15.84 3.30 0.35
N VAL A 97 14.88 2.38 0.55
CA VAL A 97 15.14 1.05 1.11
C VAL A 97 16.01 0.20 0.17
N LEU A 98 15.71 0.19 -1.14
CA LEU A 98 16.52 -0.51 -2.14
C LEU A 98 17.96 0.04 -2.17
N ALA A 99 18.13 1.36 -2.12
CA ALA A 99 19.44 1.99 -2.08
C ALA A 99 20.22 1.64 -0.80
N ILE A 100 19.54 1.53 0.35
CA ILE A 100 20.14 1.06 1.59
C ILE A 100 20.63 -0.38 1.44
N LEU A 101 19.82 -1.28 0.88
CA LEU A 101 20.20 -2.67 0.64
C LEU A 101 21.43 -2.79 -0.26
N GLU A 102 21.41 -2.11 -1.40
CA GLU A 102 22.49 -2.10 -2.39
C GLU A 102 23.78 -1.49 -1.80
N GLY A 103 23.67 -0.48 -0.93
CA GLY A 103 24.81 0.19 -0.28
C GLY A 103 25.35 -0.51 0.97
N ALA A 104 24.51 -1.19 1.76
CA ALA A 104 24.89 -1.80 3.03
C ALA A 104 25.75 -3.06 2.88
N THR A 105 25.74 -3.68 1.71
CA THR A 105 26.19 -5.07 1.55
C THR A 105 27.41 -5.24 0.66
N GLY A 106 27.98 -4.14 0.15
CA GLY A 106 29.09 -4.24 -0.80
C GLY A 106 28.74 -5.09 -2.02
N ALA A 107 27.47 -5.06 -2.46
CA ALA A 107 26.89 -5.51 -3.74
C ALA A 107 27.25 -6.88 -4.36
N ASP A 108 28.13 -7.71 -3.78
CA ASP A 108 28.71 -8.85 -4.51
C ASP A 108 28.17 -10.22 -4.11
N SER A 109 27.36 -10.33 -3.05
CA SER A 109 26.71 -11.61 -2.72
C SER A 109 25.50 -11.89 -3.63
N ASP A 110 25.39 -13.13 -4.10
CA ASP A 110 24.25 -13.57 -4.90
C ASP A 110 22.92 -13.44 -4.14
N GLU A 111 22.98 -13.56 -2.81
CA GLU A 111 21.85 -13.39 -1.91
C GLU A 111 21.32 -11.95 -1.93
N VAL A 112 22.19 -10.96 -1.84
CA VAL A 112 21.81 -9.54 -1.92
C VAL A 112 21.20 -9.22 -3.28
N ARG A 113 21.81 -9.73 -4.36
CA ARG A 113 21.28 -9.54 -5.71
C ARG A 113 19.90 -10.19 -5.89
N SER A 114 19.69 -11.36 -5.28
CA SER A 114 18.39 -12.04 -5.28
C SER A 114 17.34 -11.25 -4.49
N THR A 115 17.67 -10.81 -3.28
CA THR A 115 16.81 -9.97 -2.43
C THR A 115 16.44 -8.66 -3.12
N ALA A 116 17.41 -7.96 -3.70
CA ALA A 116 17.17 -6.73 -4.45
C ALA A 116 16.19 -6.94 -5.62
N ARG A 117 16.31 -8.06 -6.34
CA ARG A 117 15.39 -8.41 -7.45
C ARG A 117 13.98 -8.67 -6.94
N ARG A 118 13.83 -9.40 -5.84
CA ARG A 118 12.53 -9.68 -5.21
C ARG A 118 11.86 -8.39 -4.74
N LEU A 119 12.60 -7.52 -4.05
CA LEU A 119 12.09 -6.22 -3.61
C LEU A 119 11.74 -5.31 -4.80
N LYS A 120 12.49 -5.34 -5.90
CA LYS A 120 12.10 -4.61 -7.14
C LYS A 120 10.78 -5.13 -7.73
N ALA A 121 10.54 -6.44 -7.68
CA ALA A 121 9.27 -7.02 -8.10
C ALA A 121 8.12 -6.61 -7.16
N SER A 122 8.35 -6.69 -5.84
CA SER A 122 7.40 -6.24 -4.81
C SER A 122 7.04 -4.76 -4.95
N LYS A 123 8.04 -3.88 -5.17
CA LYS A 123 7.82 -2.46 -5.53
C LYS A 123 6.87 -2.33 -6.71
N THR A 124 7.10 -3.08 -7.78
CA THR A 124 6.28 -3.00 -9.00
C THR A 124 4.85 -3.44 -8.72
N GLU A 125 4.66 -4.51 -7.96
CA GLU A 125 3.34 -5.01 -7.55
C GLU A 125 2.59 -4.01 -6.66
N GLY A 126 3.27 -3.47 -5.64
CA GLY A 126 2.72 -2.46 -4.74
C GLY A 126 2.25 -1.20 -5.47
N LEU A 127 3.07 -0.67 -6.38
CA LEU A 127 2.68 0.48 -7.21
C LEU A 127 1.50 0.16 -8.13
N SER A 128 1.42 -1.07 -8.66
CA SER A 128 0.27 -1.51 -9.46
C SER A 128 -1.02 -1.58 -8.63
N ARG A 129 -0.95 -1.93 -7.34
CA ARG A 129 -2.12 -1.90 -6.44
C ARG A 129 -2.65 -0.48 -6.25
N ILE A 130 -1.77 0.50 -6.08
CA ILE A 130 -2.15 1.91 -5.96
C ILE A 130 -2.81 2.40 -7.26
N ASP A 131 -2.24 2.04 -8.42
CA ASP A 131 -2.79 2.36 -9.74
C ASP A 131 -4.19 1.78 -9.94
N ALA A 132 -4.43 0.55 -9.47
CA ALA A 132 -5.73 -0.11 -9.57
C ALA A 132 -6.80 0.59 -8.71
N VAL A 133 -6.45 0.97 -7.48
CA VAL A 133 -7.36 1.67 -6.56
C VAL A 133 -7.68 3.09 -7.08
N HIS A 134 -6.68 3.81 -7.59
CA HIS A 134 -6.91 5.13 -8.19
C HIS A 134 -7.91 5.08 -9.35
N LYS A 135 -7.79 4.10 -10.25
CA LYS A 135 -8.75 3.92 -11.34
C LYS A 135 -10.17 3.75 -10.82
N GLN A 136 -10.36 3.02 -9.72
CA GLN A 136 -11.68 2.83 -9.13
C GLN A 136 -12.20 4.10 -8.43
N GLU A 137 -11.33 4.85 -7.76
CA GLU A 137 -11.65 6.13 -7.12
C GLU A 137 -12.08 7.19 -8.14
N VAL A 138 -11.43 7.25 -9.31
CA VAL A 138 -11.83 8.14 -10.42
C VAL A 138 -13.16 7.71 -11.04
N LEU A 139 -13.38 6.40 -11.23
CA LEU A 139 -14.60 5.86 -11.85
C LEU A 139 -15.85 6.02 -10.98
N LYS A 140 -15.71 6.03 -9.65
CA LYS A 140 -16.84 6.26 -8.72
C LYS A 140 -17.27 7.74 -8.65
N GLY A 141 -16.47 8.67 -9.19
CA GLY A 141 -16.66 10.09 -8.97
C GLY A 141 -16.39 10.47 -7.50
N PRO A 142 -16.35 11.77 -7.15
CA PRO A 142 -16.21 12.18 -5.76
C PRO A 142 -17.41 11.66 -4.98
N GLU A 143 -17.19 10.67 -4.12
CA GLU A 143 -18.11 10.40 -3.02
C GLU A 143 -18.26 11.74 -2.28
N GLY A 144 -19.51 12.20 -2.11
CA GLY A 144 -19.82 13.50 -1.55
C GLY A 144 -19.10 13.74 -0.21
N PRO A 145 -19.03 15.00 0.27
CA PRO A 145 -18.36 15.29 1.52
C PRO A 145 -18.83 14.32 2.61
N PRO A 146 -17.92 13.83 3.48
CA PRO A 146 -18.28 12.89 4.52
C PRO A 146 -19.47 13.45 5.29
N VAL A 147 -20.59 12.72 5.29
CA VAL A 147 -21.76 13.09 6.08
C VAL A 147 -21.29 13.08 7.54
N PRO A 148 -21.31 14.22 8.25
CA PRO A 148 -20.94 14.26 9.65
C PRO A 148 -21.79 13.24 10.41
N SER A 149 -21.18 12.48 11.32
CA SER A 149 -21.85 11.47 12.16
C SER A 149 -23.00 12.02 13.02
N ILE A 150 -23.25 13.33 12.97
CA ILE A 150 -24.26 14.08 13.69
C ILE A 150 -25.65 13.91 13.04
N ASP A 151 -25.73 13.63 11.73
CA ASP A 151 -27.00 13.53 10.99
C ASP A 151 -27.55 12.10 10.84
N ARG A 152 -26.95 11.11 11.51
CA ARG A 152 -27.63 9.81 11.62
C ARG A 152 -28.78 10.00 12.62
N PRO A 153 -30.06 9.80 12.23
CA PRO A 153 -31.10 9.64 13.22
C PRO A 153 -30.65 8.51 14.13
N ARG A 154 -30.58 8.79 15.43
CA ARG A 154 -30.37 7.77 16.45
C ARG A 154 -31.40 6.68 16.16
N GLU A 155 -30.94 5.47 15.87
CA GLU A 155 -31.82 4.31 15.94
C GLU A 155 -32.31 4.28 17.39
N ASP A 156 -33.50 4.82 17.58
CA ASP A 156 -34.25 4.71 18.82
C ASP A 156 -34.56 3.23 18.98
N LYS A 157 -33.65 2.53 19.66
CA LYS A 157 -33.95 1.24 20.23
C LYS A 157 -35.06 1.48 21.23
N ASP A 158 -36.25 0.98 20.88
CA ASP A 158 -37.39 0.82 21.77
C ASP A 158 -36.91 0.42 23.18
N GLY A 159 -37.07 1.33 24.14
CA GLY A 159 -36.74 1.04 25.53
C GLY A 159 -36.47 2.27 26.38
N ALA A 160 -37.51 2.72 27.08
CA ALA A 160 -37.52 3.47 28.33
C ALA A 160 -37.80 4.99 28.29
N ALA A 161 -39.06 5.29 28.65
CA ALA A 161 -39.49 6.25 29.67
C ALA A 161 -39.01 7.72 29.60
N ASP A 162 -39.90 8.55 29.06
CA ASP A 162 -40.54 9.68 29.75
C ASP A 162 -39.75 10.33 30.90
N ILE A 163 -39.10 11.48 30.67
CA ILE A 163 -39.16 12.69 31.54
C ILE A 163 -38.74 13.92 30.70
N TRP A 164 -39.68 14.82 30.40
CA TRP A 164 -39.40 16.18 29.91
C TRP A 164 -39.72 17.22 30.99
N TYR A 165 -38.80 18.18 31.12
CA TYR A 165 -38.86 19.55 31.67
C TYR A 165 -39.01 19.81 33.18
N ARG A 166 -38.00 20.53 33.69
CA ARG A 166 -38.20 21.82 34.36
C ARG A 166 -37.69 22.93 33.44
#